data_AF-A0A7R9DN25-F1
#
_entry.id   AF-A0A7R9DN25-F1
#
_cell.length_a   1.000
_cell.length_b   1.000
_cell.length_c   1.000
_cell.angle_alpha   90.00
_cell.angle_beta   90.00
_cell.angle_gamma   90.00
#
_symmetry.space_group_name_H-M   'P 1'
#
loop_
_entity.id
_entity.type
_entity.pdbx_description
1 polymer ?
#
loop_
_entity_poly.entity_id
_entity_poly.type
_entity_poly.pdbx_seq_one_letter_code
_entity_poly.pdbx_strand_id
1 'polypeptide(L)'
;WLTVWSENLLGIVNETTNLTETSPQELYLGIYGVFGLGQVIGSVLATLSISIGTINAARILHNGLLRNVLRLPQSTFDTTPTGRILNRFSSDINTLDVMFPMVLRFCIPHLYRLIATLCVISYSTPIFIVVIIPVSIIYYFIQRIYVATVRQVKRIESITRAPIFSHFEETITGWFVDKTGMLA
;
A
#
# COMPACT_ATOMS: atom_id res chain seq x y z
N TRP A 1 -16.18 30.82 -8.85
CA TRP A 1 -15.06 30.67 -9.80
C TRP A 1 -15.51 29.98 -11.09
N LEU A 2 -16.15 28.80 -11.04
CA LEU A 2 -16.78 28.19 -12.23
C LEU A 2 -17.83 29.10 -12.89
N THR A 3 -18.60 29.83 -12.08
CA THR A 3 -19.57 30.83 -12.56
C THR A 3 -18.88 32.01 -13.26
N VAL A 4 -17.77 32.50 -12.69
CA VAL A 4 -16.95 33.59 -13.29
C VAL A 4 -16.28 33.11 -14.58
N TRP A 5 -15.89 31.83 -14.63
CA TRP A 5 -15.33 31.21 -15.83
C TRP A 5 -16.39 31.04 -16.93
N SER A 6 -17.61 30.61 -16.60
CA SER A 6 -18.70 30.48 -17.57
C SER A 6 -19.20 31.83 -18.09
N GLU A 7 -19.28 32.85 -17.24
CA GLU A 7 -19.67 34.21 -17.64
C GLU A 7 -18.63 34.85 -18.56
N ASN A 8 -17.34 34.67 -18.26
CA ASN A 8 -16.26 35.15 -19.14
C ASN A 8 -16.25 34.41 -20.49
N LEU A 9 -16.63 33.14 -20.54
CA LEU A 9 -16.70 32.37 -21.80
C LEU A 9 -17.79 32.94 -22.74
N LEU A 10 -18.91 33.37 -22.17
CA LEU A 10 -20.00 34.02 -22.92
C LEU A 10 -19.62 35.43 -23.41
N GLY A 11 -18.82 36.17 -22.64
CA GLY A 11 -18.30 37.48 -23.04
C GLY A 11 -17.38 37.44 -24.26
N ILE A 12 -16.47 36.45 -24.33
CA ILE A 12 -15.48 36.31 -25.41
C ILE A 12 -16.13 35.94 -26.76
N VAL A 13 -17.24 35.20 -26.75
CA VAL A 13 -17.98 34.87 -27.98
C VAL A 13 -18.57 36.13 -28.65
N ASN A 14 -18.87 37.18 -27.88
CA ASN A 14 -19.33 38.46 -28.42
C ASN A 14 -18.18 39.36 -28.92
N GLU A 15 -16.93 39.09 -28.55
CA GLU A 15 -15.77 39.98 -28.72
C GLU A 15 -14.79 39.55 -29.82
N THR A 16 -15.14 38.51 -30.60
CA THR A 16 -14.31 37.94 -31.68
C THR A 16 -13.98 38.89 -32.84
N THR A 17 -14.42 40.17 -32.80
CA THR A 17 -14.11 41.16 -33.84
C THR A 17 -12.79 41.91 -33.64
N ASN A 18 -12.16 41.88 -32.45
CA ASN A 18 -10.94 42.65 -32.19
C ASN A 18 -9.82 41.72 -31.65
N LEU A 19 -9.09 41.11 -32.58
CA LEU A 19 -7.97 40.20 -32.30
C LEU A 19 -6.76 40.99 -31.76
N THR A 20 -6.31 40.69 -30.53
CA THR A 20 -4.89 40.70 -30.03
C THR A 20 -4.75 40.85 -28.50
N GLU A 21 -5.81 40.71 -27.71
CA GLU A 21 -5.63 40.52 -26.26
C GLU A 21 -5.68 39.03 -25.91
N THR A 22 -4.57 38.49 -25.43
CA THR A 22 -4.49 37.12 -24.91
C THR A 22 -5.51 36.97 -23.78
N SER A 23 -6.59 36.24 -24.05
CA SER A 23 -7.71 36.19 -23.13
C SER A 23 -7.29 35.56 -21.80
N PRO A 24 -7.80 36.05 -20.64
CA PRO A 24 -7.43 35.53 -19.32
C PRO A 24 -7.71 34.03 -19.15
N GLN A 25 -8.52 33.43 -20.01
CA GLN A 25 -8.84 32.00 -20.02
C GLN A 25 -7.70 31.13 -20.52
N GLU A 26 -6.98 31.58 -21.55
CA GLU A 26 -5.79 30.87 -22.05
C GLU A 26 -4.69 30.80 -20.97
N LEU A 27 -4.59 31.84 -20.13
CA LEU A 27 -3.70 31.88 -18.98
C LEU A 27 -4.09 30.84 -17.90
N TYR A 28 -5.36 30.77 -17.51
CA TYR A 28 -5.81 29.76 -16.54
C TYR A 28 -5.60 28.34 -17.06
N LEU A 29 -5.91 28.07 -18.34
CA LEU A 29 -5.70 26.77 -18.96
C LEU A 29 -4.22 26.40 -18.99
N GLY A 30 -3.34 27.35 -19.29
CA GLY A 30 -1.88 27.18 -19.23
C GLY A 30 -1.39 26.81 -17.82
N ILE A 31 -1.88 27.49 -16.79
CA ILE A 31 -1.55 27.21 -15.38
C ILE A 31 -1.99 25.79 -14.99
N TYR A 32 -3.21 25.39 -15.32
CA TYR A 32 -3.69 24.02 -15.09
C TYR A 32 -2.86 22.98 -15.88
N GLY A 33 -2.44 23.31 -17.09
CA GLY A 33 -1.55 22.48 -17.89
C GLY A 33 -0.21 22.24 -17.21
N VAL A 34 0.43 23.29 -16.68
CA VAL A 34 1.69 23.18 -15.94
C VAL A 34 1.52 22.38 -14.64
N PHE A 35 0.43 22.59 -13.89
CA PHE A 35 0.14 21.79 -12.70
C PHE A 35 -0.10 20.32 -13.02
N GLY A 36 -0.81 20.01 -14.10
CA GLY A 36 -1.05 18.64 -14.56
C GLY A 36 0.26 17.94 -14.98
N LEU A 37 1.10 18.61 -15.76
CA LEU A 37 2.42 18.09 -16.13
C LEU A 37 3.31 17.89 -14.91
N GLY A 38 3.34 18.85 -13.99
CA GLY A 38 4.06 18.76 -12.73
C GLY A 38 3.59 17.59 -11.87
N GLN A 39 2.27 17.34 -11.81
CA GLN A 39 1.69 16.21 -11.11
C GLN A 39 2.12 14.88 -11.73
N VAL A 40 2.09 14.76 -13.05
CA VAL A 40 2.51 13.52 -13.74
C VAL A 40 3.99 13.25 -13.46
N ILE A 41 4.86 14.25 -13.66
CA ILE A 41 6.30 14.12 -13.40
C ILE A 41 6.55 13.75 -11.92
N GLY A 42 5.91 14.46 -10.99
CA GLY A 42 6.01 14.17 -9.56
C GLY A 42 5.53 12.76 -9.20
N SER A 43 4.46 12.28 -9.83
CA SER A 43 3.94 10.92 -9.59
C SER A 43 4.90 9.83 -10.08
N VAL A 44 5.56 10.06 -11.22
CA VAL A 44 6.56 9.15 -11.78
C VAL A 44 7.78 9.11 -10.86
N LEU A 45 8.29 10.28 -10.45
CA LEU A 45 9.42 10.38 -9.53
C LEU A 45 9.11 9.69 -8.20
N ALA A 46 7.95 9.94 -7.59
CA ALA A 46 7.55 9.31 -6.35
C ALA A 46 7.48 7.77 -6.47
N THR A 47 6.91 7.27 -7.57
CA THR A 47 6.81 5.83 -7.83
C THR A 47 8.19 5.20 -8.04
N LEU A 48 9.09 5.87 -8.74
CA LEU A 48 10.48 5.45 -8.91
C LEU A 48 11.24 5.44 -7.58
N SER A 49 11.11 6.49 -6.77
CA SER A 49 11.74 6.58 -5.45
C SER A 49 11.30 5.45 -4.53
N ILE A 50 9.99 5.15 -4.47
CA ILE A 50 9.47 4.03 -3.66
C ILE A 50 10.00 2.70 -4.21
N SER A 51 10.07 2.53 -5.53
CA SER A 51 10.56 1.30 -6.14
C SER A 51 12.03 1.04 -5.88
N ILE A 52 12.89 2.06 -6.07
CA ILE A 52 14.32 1.96 -5.77
C ILE A 52 14.55 1.77 -4.26
N GLY A 53 13.83 2.52 -3.43
CA GLY A 53 13.90 2.41 -1.97
C GLY A 53 13.55 1.01 -1.47
N THR A 54 12.51 0.40 -2.06
CA THR A 54 12.13 -0.98 -1.74
C THR A 54 13.23 -1.97 -2.09
N ILE A 55 13.78 -1.90 -3.30
CA ILE A 55 14.84 -2.81 -3.75
C ILE A 55 16.08 -2.69 -2.86
N ASN A 56 16.43 -1.46 -2.47
CA ASN A 56 17.55 -1.24 -1.56
C ASN A 56 17.26 -1.80 -0.15
N ALA A 57 16.05 -1.57 0.37
CA ALA A 57 15.61 -2.11 1.65
C ALA A 57 15.64 -3.65 1.68
N ALA A 58 15.15 -4.31 0.61
CA ALA A 58 15.19 -5.76 0.45
C ALA A 58 16.63 -6.29 0.51
N ARG A 59 17.57 -5.64 -0.20
CA ARG A 59 19.01 -6.02 -0.18
C ARG A 59 19.63 -5.87 1.21
N ILE A 60 19.38 -4.76 1.89
CA ILE A 60 19.90 -4.51 3.24
C ILE A 60 19.37 -5.55 4.22
N LEU A 61 18.08 -5.85 4.16
CA LEU A 61 17.42 -6.83 5.01
C LEU A 61 17.97 -8.24 4.76
N HIS A 62 18.07 -8.66 3.49
CA HIS A 62 18.61 -9.96 3.10
C HIS A 62 20.04 -10.15 3.62
N ASN A 63 20.91 -9.14 3.40
CA ASN A 63 22.31 -9.20 3.85
C ASN A 63 22.42 -9.20 5.39
N GLY A 64 21.58 -8.42 6.08
CA GLY A 64 21.53 -8.39 7.53
C GLY A 64 21.11 -9.73 8.13
N LEU A 65 20.07 -10.35 7.58
CA LEU A 65 19.59 -11.66 8.01
C LEU A 65 20.61 -12.76 7.70
N LEU A 66 21.21 -12.78 6.51
CA LEU A 66 22.24 -13.75 6.15
C LEU A 66 23.44 -13.67 7.11
N ARG A 67 23.92 -12.47 7.40
CA ARG A 67 25.02 -12.25 8.36
C ARG A 67 24.66 -12.75 9.77
N ASN A 68 23.41 -12.56 10.20
CA ASN A 68 22.96 -13.00 11.51
C ASN A 68 22.85 -14.53 11.58
N VAL A 69 22.32 -15.18 10.53
CA VAL A 69 22.23 -16.64 10.46
C VAL A 69 23.62 -17.29 10.52
N LEU A 70 24.60 -16.73 9.79
CA LEU A 70 25.98 -17.24 9.79
C LEU A 70 26.70 -17.08 11.14
N ARG A 71 26.20 -16.24 12.04
CA ARG A 71 26.76 -16.01 13.39
C ARG A 71 26.03 -16.77 14.49
N LEU A 72 25.00 -17.55 14.15
CA LEU A 72 24.29 -18.35 15.15
C LEU A 72 25.20 -19.44 15.72
N PRO A 73 25.14 -19.72 17.04
CA PRO A 73 25.92 -20.78 17.63
C PRO A 73 25.48 -22.14 17.08
N GLN A 74 26.43 -23.05 16.89
CA GLN A 74 26.21 -24.39 16.33
C GLN A 74 25.09 -25.17 17.03
N SER A 75 24.96 -24.99 18.36
CA SER A 75 23.87 -25.58 19.17
C SER A 75 22.45 -25.27 18.66
N THR A 76 22.26 -24.13 17.97
CA THR A 76 20.96 -23.77 17.36
C THR A 76 20.68 -24.62 16.13
N PHE A 77 21.70 -24.96 15.36
CA PHE A 77 21.59 -25.84 14.18
C PHE A 77 21.41 -27.30 14.57
N ASP A 78 21.85 -27.70 15.77
CA ASP A 78 21.65 -29.05 16.30
C ASP A 78 20.23 -29.24 16.88
N THR A 79 19.63 -28.18 17.43
CA THR A 79 18.29 -28.22 18.07
C THR A 79 17.15 -27.89 17.11
N THR A 80 17.41 -27.13 16.04
CA THR A 80 16.42 -26.83 14.99
C THR A 80 16.95 -27.25 13.63
N PRO A 81 16.23 -28.09 12.87
CA PRO A 81 16.70 -28.53 11.56
C PRO A 81 16.88 -27.32 10.65
N THR A 82 18.02 -27.22 9.96
CA THR A 82 18.40 -26.11 9.08
C THR A 82 17.31 -25.77 8.06
N GLY A 83 16.55 -26.77 7.61
CA GLY A 83 15.40 -26.59 6.72
C GLY A 83 14.25 -25.74 7.30
N ARG A 84 13.99 -25.80 8.61
CA ARG A 84 12.95 -24.97 9.26
C ARG A 84 13.38 -23.51 9.38
N ILE A 85 14.67 -23.27 9.65
CA ILE A 85 15.25 -21.91 9.67
C ILE A 85 15.18 -21.30 8.26
N LEU A 86 15.57 -22.07 7.25
CA LEU A 86 15.54 -21.62 5.85
C LEU A 86 14.11 -21.37 5.38
N ASN A 87 13.16 -22.26 5.67
CA ASN A 87 11.76 -22.09 5.26
C ASN A 87 11.14 -20.84 5.89
N ARG A 88 11.45 -20.57 7.17
CA ARG A 88 10.97 -19.35 7.85
C ARG A 88 11.62 -18.09 7.28
N PHE A 89 12.94 -18.10 7.06
CA PHE A 89 13.67 -17.02 6.42
C PHE A 89 13.13 -16.70 5.02
N SER A 90 12.91 -17.71 4.19
CA SER A 90 12.34 -17.54 2.84
C SER A 90 10.91 -17.00 2.87
N SER A 91 10.08 -17.47 3.80
CA SER A 91 8.69 -16.98 3.94
C SER A 91 8.64 -15.52 4.44
N ASP A 92 9.48 -15.17 5.42
CA ASP A 92 9.56 -13.82 5.97
C ASP A 92 10.10 -12.82 4.94
N ILE A 93 11.14 -13.20 4.19
CA ILE A 93 11.68 -12.40 3.08
C ILE A 93 10.66 -12.24 1.97
N ASN A 94 10.00 -13.31 1.54
CA ASN A 94 8.98 -13.19 0.50
C ASN A 94 7.83 -12.25 0.92
N THR A 95 7.43 -12.29 2.19
CA THR A 95 6.44 -11.35 2.73
C THR A 95 6.96 -9.91 2.71
N LEU A 96 8.20 -9.69 3.11
CA LEU A 96 8.81 -8.35 3.11
C LEU A 96 9.10 -7.82 1.70
N ASP A 97 9.43 -8.67 0.74
CA ASP A 97 9.76 -8.25 -0.62
C ASP A 97 8.50 -8.03 -1.48
N VAL A 98 7.39 -8.71 -1.18
CA VAL A 98 6.15 -8.62 -1.98
C VAL A 98 5.10 -7.75 -1.30
N MET A 99 4.74 -8.06 -0.04
CA MET A 99 3.65 -7.36 0.65
C MET A 99 4.06 -5.95 1.09
N PHE A 100 5.27 -5.76 1.60
CA PHE A 100 5.69 -4.46 2.14
C PHE A 100 5.70 -3.34 1.08
N PRO A 101 6.36 -3.49 -0.09
CA PRO A 101 6.26 -2.49 -1.16
C PRO A 101 4.84 -2.28 -1.66
N MET A 102 4.04 -3.34 -1.76
CA MET A 102 2.64 -3.22 -2.15
C MET A 102 1.90 -2.30 -1.17
N VAL A 103 2.05 -2.53 0.13
CA VAL A 103 1.44 -1.69 1.16
C VAL A 103 1.94 -0.25 1.09
N LEU A 104 3.25 -0.01 0.92
CA LEU A 104 3.80 1.34 0.81
C LEU A 104 3.28 2.09 -0.43
N ARG A 105 3.19 1.41 -1.57
CA ARG A 105 2.67 1.97 -2.84
C ARG A 105 1.22 2.43 -2.72
N PHE A 106 0.42 1.79 -1.88
CA PHE A 106 -0.95 2.24 -1.61
C PHE A 106 -1.03 3.23 -0.45
N CYS A 107 -0.39 2.93 0.68
CA CYS A 107 -0.52 3.69 1.91
C CYS A 107 -0.03 5.15 1.76
N ILE A 108 1.17 5.36 1.19
CA ILE A 108 1.75 6.70 1.09
C ILE A 108 0.88 7.64 0.25
N PRO A 109 0.47 7.29 -0.98
CA PRO A 109 -0.40 8.16 -1.79
C PRO A 109 -1.79 8.38 -1.17
N HIS A 110 -2.35 7.38 -0.47
CA HIS A 110 -3.64 7.54 0.18
C HIS A 110 -3.57 8.48 1.40
N LEU A 111 -2.52 8.35 2.22
CA LEU A 111 -2.29 9.27 3.35
C LEU A 111 -2.08 10.71 2.85
N TYR A 112 -1.28 10.90 1.81
CA TYR A 112 -1.08 12.20 1.20
C TYR A 112 -2.40 12.80 0.70
N ARG A 113 -3.18 12.04 -0.07
CA ARG A 113 -4.50 12.49 -0.56
C ARG A 113 -5.45 12.82 0.56
N LEU A 114 -5.52 11.99 1.61
CA LEU A 114 -6.36 12.24 2.77
C LEU A 114 -6.01 13.57 3.42
N ILE A 115 -4.72 13.79 3.74
CA ILE A 115 -4.26 15.04 4.36
C ILE A 115 -4.53 16.24 3.44
N ALA A 116 -4.20 16.13 2.15
CA ALA A 116 -4.41 17.20 1.18
C ALA A 116 -5.90 17.59 1.08
N THR A 117 -6.80 16.61 0.97
CA THR A 117 -8.24 16.86 0.93
C THR A 117 -8.74 17.49 2.22
N LEU A 118 -8.27 17.02 3.39
CA LEU A 118 -8.63 17.61 4.67
C LEU A 118 -8.18 19.08 4.78
N CYS A 119 -6.95 19.38 4.35
CA CYS A 119 -6.45 20.75 4.33
C CYS A 119 -7.26 21.66 3.39
N VAL A 120 -7.55 21.20 2.17
CA VAL A 120 -8.31 21.98 1.18
C VAL A 120 -9.73 22.27 1.67
N ILE A 121 -10.42 21.27 2.22
CA ILE A 121 -11.78 21.46 2.77
C ILE A 121 -11.73 22.42 3.97
N SER A 122 -10.76 22.24 4.87
CA SER A 122 -10.62 23.09 6.06
C SER A 122 -10.31 24.55 5.70
N TYR A 123 -9.50 24.78 4.67
CA TYR A 123 -9.25 26.12 4.14
C TYR A 123 -10.49 26.71 3.47
N SER A 124 -11.22 25.92 2.67
CA SER A 124 -12.42 26.38 1.97
C SER A 124 -13.58 26.67 2.92
N THR A 125 -13.69 25.95 4.04
CA THR A 125 -14.80 26.10 4.98
C THR A 125 -14.32 25.84 6.41
N PRO A 126 -13.86 26.87 7.14
CA PRO A 126 -13.26 26.71 8.46
C PRO A 126 -14.18 26.04 9.50
N ILE A 127 -15.50 26.22 9.40
CA ILE A 127 -16.48 25.59 10.31
C ILE A 127 -16.44 24.05 10.24
N PHE A 128 -15.97 23.48 9.13
CA PHE A 128 -15.84 22.03 8.94
C PHE A 128 -14.90 21.40 9.98
N ILE A 129 -13.94 22.16 10.51
CA ILE A 129 -13.01 21.69 11.56
C ILE A 129 -13.76 21.32 12.84
N VAL A 130 -14.85 22.02 13.17
CA VAL A 130 -15.65 21.68 14.36
C VAL A 130 -16.34 20.33 14.18
N VAL A 131 -16.78 20.01 12.96
CA VAL A 131 -17.46 18.75 12.62
C VAL A 131 -16.47 17.58 12.53
N ILE A 132 -15.23 17.81 12.07
CA ILE A 132 -14.28 16.71 11.91
C ILE A 132 -13.81 16.14 13.24
N ILE A 133 -13.71 16.95 14.30
CA ILE A 133 -13.28 16.51 15.63
C ILE A 133 -14.14 15.34 16.17
N PRO A 134 -15.49 15.47 16.29
CA PRO A 134 -16.32 14.35 16.77
C PRO A 134 -16.30 13.17 15.80
N VAL A 135 -16.24 13.40 14.49
CA VAL A 135 -16.15 12.31 13.49
C VAL A 135 -14.84 11.53 13.64
N SER A 136 -13.71 12.21 13.83
CA SER A 136 -12.41 11.57 14.06
C SER A 136 -12.37 10.75 15.34
N ILE A 137 -13.04 11.21 16.40
CA ILE A 137 -13.17 10.46 17.66
C ILE A 137 -13.95 9.16 17.42
N ILE A 138 -15.11 9.23 16.77
CA ILE A 138 -15.92 8.04 16.43
C ILE A 138 -15.12 7.09 15.53
N TYR A 139 -14.46 7.64 14.50
CA TYR A 139 -13.63 6.87 13.58
C TYR A 139 -12.50 6.15 14.32
N TYR A 140 -11.84 6.79 15.28
CA TYR A 140 -10.79 6.18 16.10
C TYR A 140 -11.31 4.96 16.89
N PHE A 141 -12.50 5.06 17.51
CA PHE A 141 -13.11 3.93 18.21
C PHE A 141 -13.44 2.77 17.27
N ILE A 142 -14.05 3.07 16.12
CA ILE A 142 -14.36 2.06 15.08
C ILE A 142 -13.07 1.41 14.58
N GLN A 143 -12.04 2.20 14.26
CA GLN A 143 -10.76 1.71 13.77
C GLN A 143 -10.09 0.78 14.79
N ARG A 144 -10.15 1.12 16.09
CA ARG A 144 -9.59 0.27 17.16
C ARG A 144 -10.26 -1.11 17.19
N ILE A 145 -11.60 -1.16 17.11
CA ILE A 145 -12.35 -2.42 17.10
C ILE A 145 -12.05 -3.17 15.80
N TYR A 146 -12.10 -2.50 14.65
CA TYR A 146 -11.83 -3.09 13.35
C TYR A 146 -10.46 -3.76 13.27
N VAL A 147 -9.40 -3.08 13.74
CA VAL A 147 -8.04 -3.65 13.75
C VAL A 147 -7.95 -4.89 14.63
N ALA A 148 -8.62 -4.90 15.79
CA ALA A 148 -8.67 -6.08 16.65
C ALA A 148 -9.38 -7.25 15.95
N THR A 149 -10.54 -7.00 15.33
CA THR A 149 -11.32 -8.01 14.60
C THR A 149 -10.54 -8.57 13.41
N VAL A 150 -9.90 -7.73 12.58
CA VAL A 150 -9.11 -8.19 11.44
C VAL A 150 -7.95 -9.09 11.87
N ARG A 151 -7.28 -8.76 12.97
CA ARG A 151 -6.21 -9.61 13.52
C ARG A 151 -6.75 -10.98 13.95
N GLN A 152 -7.92 -11.02 14.59
CA GLN A 152 -8.56 -12.27 14.99
C GLN A 152 -9.00 -13.10 13.78
N VAL A 153 -9.61 -12.48 12.77
CA VAL A 153 -10.02 -13.16 11.53
C VAL A 153 -8.81 -13.76 10.81
N LYS A 154 -7.71 -13.01 10.66
CA LYS A 154 -6.47 -13.53 10.07
C LYS A 154 -5.89 -14.71 10.86
N ARG A 155 -6.00 -14.69 12.19
CA ARG A 155 -5.59 -15.82 13.03
C ARG A 155 -6.48 -17.04 12.79
N ILE A 156 -7.79 -16.87 12.71
CA ILE A 156 -8.73 -17.97 12.43
C ILE A 156 -8.43 -18.55 11.04
N GLU A 157 -8.26 -17.73 10.02
CA GLU A 157 -7.90 -18.17 8.67
C GLU A 157 -6.61 -19.02 8.66
N SER A 158 -5.59 -18.58 9.41
CA SER A 158 -4.33 -19.32 9.55
C SER A 158 -4.50 -20.65 10.28
N ILE A 159 -5.30 -20.70 11.35
CA ILE A 159 -5.54 -21.92 12.14
C ILE A 159 -6.39 -22.92 11.37
N THR A 160 -7.40 -22.48 10.61
CA THR A 160 -8.29 -23.38 9.87
C THR A 160 -7.62 -23.99 8.64
N ARG A 161 -6.67 -23.30 7.99
CA ARG A 161 -5.95 -23.82 6.83
C ARG A 161 -4.94 -24.92 7.18
N ALA A 162 -4.24 -24.81 8.31
CA ALA A 162 -3.20 -25.75 8.72
C ALA A 162 -3.65 -27.24 8.83
N PRO A 163 -4.77 -27.59 9.50
CA PRO A 163 -5.20 -28.98 9.65
C PRO A 163 -5.73 -29.59 8.35
N ILE A 164 -6.29 -28.78 7.44
CA ILE A 164 -6.73 -29.28 6.12
C ILE A 164 -5.53 -29.80 5.35
N PHE A 165 -4.44 -29.03 5.28
CA PHE A 165 -3.21 -29.49 4.64
C PHE A 165 -2.61 -30.71 5.33
N SER A 166 -2.63 -30.77 6.66
CA SER A 166 -2.18 -31.93 7.44
C SER A 166 -2.98 -33.20 7.14
N HIS A 167 -4.31 -33.12 7.08
CA HIS A 167 -5.16 -34.27 6.75
C HIS A 167 -5.02 -34.72 5.29
N PHE A 168 -4.82 -33.79 4.35
CA PHE A 168 -4.48 -34.15 2.98
C PHE A 168 -3.16 -34.90 2.90
N GLU A 169 -2.15 -34.44 3.65
CA GLU A 169 -0.83 -35.08 3.68
C GLU A 169 -0.89 -36.49 4.31
N GLU A 170 -1.61 -36.65 5.43
CA GLU A 170 -1.89 -37.95 6.05
C GLU A 170 -2.63 -38.91 5.13
N THR A 171 -3.62 -38.43 4.38
CA THR A 171 -4.39 -39.28 3.45
C THR A 171 -3.50 -39.77 2.29
N ILE A 172 -2.66 -38.88 1.76
CA ILE A 172 -1.74 -39.22 0.67
C ILE A 172 -0.69 -40.21 1.18
N THR A 173 -0.05 -39.96 2.32
CA THR A 173 0.94 -40.89 2.89
C THR A 173 0.33 -42.23 3.28
N GLY A 174 -0.87 -42.22 3.89
CA GLY A 174 -1.61 -43.43 4.23
C GLY A 174 -1.91 -44.30 3.01
N TRP A 175 -2.33 -43.69 1.90
CA TRP A 175 -2.54 -44.41 0.63
C TRP A 175 -1.24 -45.02 0.09
N PHE A 176 -0.13 -44.28 0.11
CA PHE A 176 1.16 -44.80 -0.37
C PHE A 176 1.67 -45.99 0.46
N VAL A 177 1.51 -45.94 1.80
CA VAL A 177 1.92 -47.02 2.70
C VAL A 177 1.07 -48.27 2.50
N ASP A 178 -0.24 -48.13 2.36
CA ASP A 178 -1.15 -49.27 2.16
C ASP A 178 -0.87 -49.98 0.81
N LYS A 179 -0.60 -49.19 -0.24
CA LYS A 179 -0.28 -49.71 -1.57
C LYS A 179 1.08 -50.40 -1.66
N THR A 180 2.05 -49.98 -0.85
CA THR A 180 3.38 -50.64 -0.78
C THR A 180 3.37 -51.87 0.12
N GLY A 181 2.53 -51.89 1.17
CA GLY A 181 2.29 -53.09 1.99
C GLY A 181 1.53 -54.21 1.24
N MET A 182 0.71 -53.89 0.25
CA MET A 182 0.05 -54.89 -0.61
C MET A 182 0.94 -55.52 -1.69
N LEU A 183 2.13 -54.95 -1.95
CA LEU A 183 3.05 -55.41 -3.00
C LEU A 183 4.26 -56.20 -2.45
N ALA A 184 4.34 -56.40 -1.14
CA ALA A 184 5.31 -57.23 -0.44
C ALA A 184 4.66 -58.53 0.06
#